data_AF-A0A955J563-F1
#
_entry.id   AF-A0A955J563-F1
#
_cell.length_a   1.000
_cell.length_b   1.000
_cell.length_c   1.000
_cell.angle_alpha   90.00
_cell.angle_beta   90.00
_cell.angle_gamma   90.00
#
_symmetry.space_group_name_H-M   'P 1'
#
loop_
_entity.id
_entity.type
_entity.pdbx_description
1 polymer ?
#
loop_
_entity_poly.entity_id
_entity_poly.type
_entity_poly.pdbx_seq_one_letter_code
_entity_poly.pdbx_strand_id
1 'polypeptide(L)'
;MIPSSPHPDDARPDEVDDEIAFHLEQRTRDFIAAGHDPEEAARLARAAFGDIERIRRTCTCIDKGEHPMLHRIHMAVTALLLLAVLGLGWSLYSAHIRTIRTRVSLQNTMAQLEVAEQRQAEAASHRNTGVVYVAGPAVARPGTYALPATGNLTLRRVLIAASLERLDEGICTIQRGDQRIEVDLGGDEDPVLLPEDVVTVR
;
A
#
# COMPACT_ATOMS: atom_id res chain seq x y z
N MET A 1 57.69 -2.93 21.12
CA MET A 1 57.11 -3.52 19.91
C MET A 1 57.07 -5.02 20.16
N ILE A 2 55.94 -5.53 20.65
CA ILE A 2 55.79 -6.94 21.00
C ILE A 2 55.42 -7.66 19.70
N PRO A 3 56.19 -8.67 19.24
CA PRO A 3 55.79 -9.45 18.08
C PRO A 3 54.50 -10.18 18.42
N SER A 4 53.47 -9.97 17.60
CA SER A 4 52.19 -10.68 17.70
C SER A 4 52.45 -12.18 17.65
N SER A 5 52.06 -12.90 18.69
CA SER A 5 52.05 -14.36 18.70
C SER A 5 51.15 -14.85 17.56
N PRO A 6 51.60 -15.80 16.72
CA PRO A 6 50.77 -16.38 15.68
C PRO A 6 49.54 -17.06 16.29
N HIS A 7 48.43 -17.00 15.55
CA HIS A 7 47.16 -17.62 15.92
C HIS A 7 47.33 -19.16 15.90
N PRO A 8 46.77 -19.91 16.86
CA PRO A 8 46.97 -21.36 16.96
C PRO A 8 46.48 -22.17 15.73
N ASP A 9 45.67 -21.57 14.86
CA ASP A 9 45.11 -22.18 13.65
C ASP A 9 46.03 -22.07 12.39
N ASP A 10 47.25 -21.56 12.54
CA ASP A 10 48.17 -21.29 11.40
C ASP A 10 49.54 -21.97 11.58
N ALA A 11 49.61 -23.02 12.42
CA ALA A 11 50.86 -23.70 12.76
C ALA A 11 51.42 -24.46 11.56
N ARG A 12 52.23 -23.76 10.76
CA ARG A 12 52.97 -24.35 9.64
C ARG A 12 53.76 -25.56 10.15
N PRO A 13 53.97 -26.61 9.35
CA PRO A 13 54.75 -27.79 9.76
C PRO A 13 56.10 -27.42 10.40
N ASP A 14 56.71 -26.35 9.89
CA ASP A 14 57.96 -25.77 10.39
C ASP A 14 57.83 -25.24 11.84
N GLU A 15 56.68 -24.67 12.24
CA GLU A 15 56.45 -24.14 13.60
C GLU A 15 56.28 -25.27 14.64
N VAL A 16 55.66 -26.39 14.24
CA VAL A 16 55.58 -27.58 15.10
C VAL A 16 56.96 -28.21 15.30
N ASP A 17 57.78 -28.24 14.24
CA ASP A 17 59.15 -28.76 14.32
C ASP A 17 60.07 -27.84 15.15
N ASP A 18 59.92 -26.52 15.02
CA ASP A 18 60.65 -25.53 15.81
C ASP A 18 60.31 -25.63 17.31
N GLU A 19 59.03 -25.80 17.67
CA GLU A 19 58.59 -25.94 19.07
C GLU A 19 59.09 -27.27 19.69
N ILE A 20 59.05 -28.36 18.92
CA ILE A 20 59.61 -29.65 19.35
C ILE A 20 61.12 -29.52 19.58
N ALA A 21 61.84 -28.87 18.68
CA ALA A 21 63.28 -28.65 18.81
C ALA A 21 63.61 -27.80 20.03
N PHE A 22 62.85 -26.72 20.28
CA PHE A 22 62.99 -25.86 21.44
C PHE A 22 62.82 -26.64 22.76
N HIS A 23 61.76 -27.45 22.87
CA HIS A 23 61.53 -28.25 24.08
C HIS A 23 62.59 -29.34 24.30
N LEU A 24 63.06 -30.00 23.23
CA LEU A 24 64.14 -30.97 23.32
C LEU A 24 65.45 -30.32 23.78
N GLU A 25 65.75 -29.13 23.28
CA GLU A 25 66.92 -28.37 23.69
C GLU A 25 66.82 -27.96 25.16
N GLN A 26 65.67 -27.45 25.59
CA GLN A 26 65.44 -27.07 26.99
C GLN A 26 65.61 -28.27 27.93
N ARG A 27 65.00 -29.42 27.60
CA ARG A 27 65.15 -30.66 28.39
C ARG A 27 66.59 -31.17 28.41
N THR A 28 67.31 -31.04 27.31
CA THR A 28 68.73 -31.40 27.25
C THR A 28 69.54 -30.51 28.20
N ARG A 29 69.28 -29.20 28.24
CA ARG A 29 69.93 -28.27 29.19
C ARG A 29 69.61 -28.61 30.65
N ASP A 30 68.38 -29.01 30.95
CA ASP A 30 68.00 -29.43 32.31
C ASP A 30 68.76 -30.68 32.77
N PHE A 31 68.96 -31.68 31.89
CA PHE A 31 69.76 -32.86 32.20
C PHE A 31 71.25 -32.55 32.33
N ILE A 32 71.79 -31.64 31.52
CA ILE A 32 73.17 -31.17 31.68
C ILE A 32 73.33 -30.46 33.03
N ALA A 33 72.39 -29.60 33.41
CA ALA A 33 72.39 -28.91 34.70
C ALA A 33 72.28 -29.88 35.88
N ALA A 34 71.59 -31.02 35.69
CA ALA A 34 71.54 -32.12 36.65
C ALA A 34 72.82 -32.98 36.70
N GLY A 35 73.84 -32.66 35.89
CA GLY A 35 75.16 -33.31 35.91
C GLY A 35 75.35 -34.44 34.90
N HIS A 36 74.44 -34.62 33.94
CA HIS A 36 74.63 -35.58 32.85
C HIS A 36 75.56 -35.03 31.77
N ASP A 37 76.33 -35.92 31.15
CA ASP A 37 77.12 -35.60 29.96
C ASP A 37 76.20 -35.14 28.80
N PRO A 38 76.60 -34.18 27.94
CA PRO A 38 75.75 -33.66 26.87
C PRO A 38 75.16 -34.70 25.91
N GLU A 39 75.91 -35.76 25.57
CA GLU A 39 75.40 -36.80 24.67
C GLU A 39 74.33 -37.66 25.36
N GLU A 40 74.57 -37.98 26.63
CA GLU A 40 73.63 -38.73 27.46
C GLU A 40 72.38 -37.91 27.79
N ALA A 41 72.54 -36.61 28.07
CA ALA A 41 71.47 -35.67 28.31
C ALA A 41 70.54 -35.54 27.09
N ALA A 42 71.09 -35.48 25.89
CA ALA A 42 70.30 -35.43 24.66
C ALA A 42 69.52 -36.75 24.42
N ARG A 43 70.12 -37.90 24.77
CA ARG A 43 69.45 -39.20 24.69
C ARG A 43 68.30 -39.31 25.69
N LEU A 44 68.52 -38.89 26.94
CA LEU A 44 67.50 -38.86 28.00
C LEU A 44 66.37 -37.88 27.66
N ALA A 45 66.69 -36.71 27.09
CA ALA A 45 65.71 -35.74 26.65
C ALA A 45 64.78 -36.31 25.57
N ARG A 46 65.33 -37.00 24.54
CA ARG A 46 64.50 -37.65 23.50
C ARG A 46 63.66 -38.79 24.09
N ALA A 47 64.23 -39.61 24.96
CA ALA A 47 63.50 -40.70 25.60
C ALA A 47 62.35 -40.20 26.49
N ALA A 48 62.55 -39.08 27.19
CA ALA A 48 61.55 -38.44 28.02
C ALA A 48 60.45 -37.72 27.21
N PHE A 49 60.81 -37.18 26.03
CA PHE A 49 59.85 -36.53 25.13
C PHE A 49 58.92 -37.54 24.44
N GLY A 50 59.39 -38.77 24.21
CA GLY A 50 58.59 -39.87 23.66
C GLY A 50 58.56 -39.91 22.13
N ASP A 51 57.46 -40.37 21.55
CA ASP A 51 57.31 -40.55 20.10
C ASP A 51 57.00 -39.22 19.40
N ILE A 52 58.08 -38.50 19.06
CA ILE A 52 58.06 -37.21 18.35
C ILE A 52 57.27 -37.29 17.04
N GLU A 53 57.39 -38.40 16.32
CA GLU A 53 56.79 -38.59 15.02
C GLU A 53 55.27 -38.76 15.12
N ARG A 54 54.81 -39.44 16.18
CA ARG A 54 53.38 -39.53 16.51
C ARG A 54 52.80 -38.17 16.91
N ILE A 55 53.54 -37.36 17.65
CA ILE A 55 53.12 -36.00 18.05
C ILE A 55 52.98 -35.11 16.81
N ARG A 56 53.99 -35.09 15.94
CA ARG A 56 53.97 -34.36 14.66
C ARG A 56 52.74 -34.70 13.83
N ARG A 57 52.46 -35.98 13.62
CA ARG A 57 51.29 -36.44 12.84
C ARG A 57 49.96 -36.04 13.46
N THR A 58 49.88 -36.05 14.79
CA THR A 58 48.64 -35.69 15.51
C THR A 58 48.36 -34.19 15.37
N CYS A 59 49.37 -33.35 15.56
CA CYS A 59 49.27 -31.89 15.38
C CYS A 59 48.87 -31.52 13.94
N THR A 60 49.54 -32.08 12.93
CA THR A 60 49.20 -31.80 11.52
C THR A 60 47.83 -32.35 11.11
N CYS A 61 47.33 -33.40 11.76
CA CYS A 61 46.00 -33.94 11.47
C CYS A 61 44.88 -33.09 12.08
N ILE A 62 45.13 -32.49 13.25
CA ILE A 62 44.17 -31.59 13.90
C ILE A 62 44.03 -30.30 13.09
N ASP A 63 45.16 -29.71 12.70
CA ASP A 63 45.25 -28.49 11.89
C ASP A 63 44.54 -28.62 10.52
N LYS A 64 44.69 -29.79 9.87
CA LYS A 64 43.98 -30.09 8.60
C LYS A 64 42.50 -30.43 8.76
N GLY A 65 42.02 -30.57 10.00
CA GLY A 65 40.68 -31.04 10.34
C GLY A 65 39.68 -29.94 10.71
N GLU A 66 40.11 -28.68 10.82
CA GLU A 66 39.27 -27.66 11.43
C GLU A 66 38.21 -27.06 10.49
N HIS A 67 36.99 -27.53 10.75
CA HIS A 67 35.69 -26.93 10.48
C HIS A 67 35.21 -26.64 9.03
N PRO A 68 35.52 -27.46 8.00
CA PRO A 68 34.86 -27.32 6.70
C PRO A 68 33.34 -27.50 6.80
N MET A 69 32.86 -28.27 7.78
CA MET A 69 31.43 -28.54 7.96
C MET A 69 30.68 -27.37 8.62
N LEU A 70 31.27 -26.72 9.63
CA LEU A 70 30.66 -25.56 10.28
C LEU A 70 30.58 -24.37 9.33
N HIS A 71 31.65 -24.14 8.55
CA HIS A 71 31.69 -23.08 7.55
C HIS A 71 30.64 -23.31 6.44
N ARG A 72 30.47 -24.55 5.98
CA ARG A 72 29.42 -24.91 5.00
C ARG A 72 28.01 -24.70 5.55
N ILE A 73 27.76 -25.07 6.80
CA ILE A 73 26.46 -24.84 7.46
C ILE A 73 26.20 -23.34 7.57
N HIS A 74 27.19 -22.57 8.04
CA HIS A 74 27.06 -21.11 8.15
C HIS A 74 26.73 -20.47 6.80
N MET A 75 27.45 -20.85 5.74
CA MET A 75 27.20 -20.36 4.38
C MET A 75 25.81 -20.75 3.86
N ALA A 76 25.33 -21.96 4.17
CA ALA A 76 23.98 -22.38 3.79
C ALA A 76 22.91 -21.56 4.54
N VAL A 77 23.09 -21.33 5.84
CA VAL A 77 22.16 -20.55 6.67
C VAL A 77 22.12 -19.09 6.22
N THR A 78 23.27 -18.47 5.97
CA THR A 78 23.33 -17.08 5.50
C THR A 78 22.73 -16.92 4.11
N ALA A 79 22.99 -17.85 3.18
CA ALA A 79 22.36 -17.87 1.86
C ALA A 79 20.83 -18.02 1.96
N LEU A 80 20.34 -18.92 2.82
CA LEU A 80 18.92 -19.10 3.07
C LEU A 80 18.26 -17.83 3.64
N LEU A 81 18.92 -17.17 4.60
CA LEU A 81 18.44 -15.92 5.19
C LEU A 81 18.39 -14.80 4.14
N LEU A 82 19.42 -14.67 3.30
CA LEU A 82 19.42 -13.69 2.20
C LEU A 82 18.27 -13.93 1.23
N LEU A 83 18.04 -15.18 0.83
CA LEU A 83 16.90 -15.54 -0.03
C LEU A 83 15.55 -15.21 0.63
N ALA A 84 15.41 -15.48 1.93
CA ALA A 84 14.20 -15.15 2.67
C ALA A 84 13.95 -13.63 2.73
N VAL A 85 14.98 -12.84 3.00
CA VAL A 85 14.89 -11.36 3.02
C VAL A 85 14.54 -10.82 1.64
N LEU A 86 15.18 -11.32 0.57
CA LEU A 86 14.87 -10.93 -0.80
C LEU A 86 13.43 -11.31 -1.19
N GLY A 87 12.99 -12.51 -0.84
CA GLY A 87 11.62 -12.96 -1.07
C GLY A 87 10.58 -12.13 -0.32
N LEU A 88 10.86 -11.79 0.95
CA LEU A 88 9.98 -10.93 1.75
C LEU A 88 9.93 -9.51 1.16
N GLY A 89 11.08 -8.94 0.79
CA GLY A 89 11.16 -7.64 0.14
C GLY A 89 10.39 -7.60 -1.18
N TRP A 90 10.54 -8.62 -2.00
CA TRP A 90 9.77 -8.77 -3.25
C TRP A 90 8.26 -8.88 -3.00
N SER A 91 7.86 -9.68 -2.02
CA SER A 91 6.45 -9.86 -1.63
C SER A 91 5.82 -8.51 -1.23
N LEU A 92 6.47 -7.77 -0.34
CA LEU A 92 6.01 -6.46 0.11
C LEU A 92 5.96 -5.43 -1.02
N TYR A 93 6.99 -5.41 -1.87
CA TYR A 93 7.03 -4.53 -3.04
C TYR A 93 5.88 -4.83 -4.00
N SER A 94 5.64 -6.11 -4.29
CA SER A 94 4.54 -6.54 -5.16
C SER A 94 3.17 -6.20 -4.57
N ALA A 95 3.01 -6.31 -3.25
CA ALA A 95 1.78 -5.91 -2.56
C ALA A 95 1.54 -4.40 -2.67
N HIS A 96 2.60 -3.58 -2.55
CA HIS A 96 2.51 -2.13 -2.72
C HIS A 96 2.05 -1.73 -4.13
N ILE A 97 2.59 -2.38 -5.17
CA ILE A 97 2.15 -2.15 -6.56
C ILE A 97 0.67 -2.49 -6.75
N ARG A 98 0.13 -3.52 -6.08
CA ARG A 98 -1.31 -3.84 -6.13
C ARG A 98 -2.16 -2.73 -5.55
N THR A 99 -1.74 -2.14 -4.43
CA THR A 99 -2.47 -1.06 -3.73
C THR A 99 -2.53 0.23 -4.55
N ILE A 100 -1.49 0.54 -5.33
CA ILE A 100 -1.51 1.72 -6.21
C ILE A 100 -2.58 1.56 -7.29
N ARG A 101 -2.70 0.37 -7.90
CA ARG A 101 -3.71 0.12 -8.96
C ARG A 101 -5.14 0.27 -8.45
N THR A 102 -5.44 -0.20 -7.23
CA THR A 102 -6.79 -0.10 -6.66
C THR A 102 -7.17 1.34 -6.31
N ARG A 103 -6.23 2.16 -5.84
CA ARG A 103 -6.47 3.58 -5.59
C ARG A 103 -6.79 4.34 -6.88
N VAL A 104 -6.04 4.08 -7.95
CA VAL A 104 -6.29 4.71 -9.26
C VAL A 104 -7.66 4.31 -9.81
N SER A 105 -8.07 3.04 -9.70
CA SER A 105 -9.41 2.64 -10.14
C SER A 105 -10.51 3.32 -9.32
N LEU A 106 -10.34 3.45 -8.00
CA LEU A 106 -11.31 4.14 -7.14
C LEU A 106 -11.45 5.62 -7.50
N GLN A 107 -10.32 6.32 -7.72
CA GLN A 107 -10.34 7.71 -8.16
C GLN A 107 -11.05 7.87 -9.51
N ASN A 108 -10.79 6.97 -10.46
CA ASN A 108 -11.47 7.00 -11.75
C ASN A 108 -12.97 6.75 -11.61
N THR A 109 -13.40 5.82 -10.75
CA THR A 109 -14.84 5.59 -10.50
C THR A 109 -15.50 6.78 -9.83
N MET A 110 -14.83 7.44 -8.88
CA MET A 110 -15.36 8.64 -8.24
C MET A 110 -15.53 9.78 -9.25
N ALA A 111 -14.51 10.04 -10.07
CA ALA A 111 -14.58 11.05 -11.12
C ALA A 111 -15.70 10.75 -12.14
N GLN A 112 -15.93 9.48 -12.47
CA GLN A 112 -17.04 9.08 -13.33
C GLN A 112 -18.41 9.33 -12.70
N LEU A 113 -18.56 9.09 -11.38
CA LEU A 113 -19.79 9.37 -10.66
C LEU A 113 -20.08 10.87 -10.60
N GLU A 114 -19.07 11.69 -10.29
CA GLU A 114 -19.21 13.15 -10.28
C GLU A 114 -19.67 13.69 -11.64
N VAL A 115 -19.05 13.21 -12.73
CA VAL A 115 -19.46 13.59 -14.10
C VAL A 115 -20.87 13.11 -14.41
N ALA A 116 -21.26 11.92 -13.95
CA ALA A 116 -22.61 11.41 -14.16
C ALA A 116 -23.66 12.23 -13.39
N GLU A 117 -23.38 12.60 -12.14
CA GLU A 117 -24.24 13.47 -11.33
C GLU A 117 -24.37 14.85 -11.96
N GLN A 118 -23.28 15.44 -12.42
CA GLN A 118 -23.32 16.74 -13.08
C GLN A 118 -24.17 16.70 -14.36
N ARG A 119 -24.01 15.66 -15.19
CA ARG A 119 -24.85 15.46 -16.38
C ARG A 119 -26.33 15.29 -16.03
N GLN A 120 -26.63 14.61 -14.92
CA GLN A 120 -28.01 14.48 -14.44
C GLN A 120 -28.57 15.82 -13.96
N ALA A 121 -27.79 16.62 -13.23
CA ALA A 121 -28.18 17.95 -12.78
C ALA A 121 -28.40 18.91 -13.96
N GLU A 122 -27.53 18.89 -14.96
CA GLU A 122 -27.67 19.65 -16.20
C GLU A 122 -28.94 19.21 -16.96
N ALA A 123 -29.15 17.90 -17.12
CA ALA A 123 -30.35 17.36 -17.76
C ALA A 123 -31.64 17.72 -16.99
N ALA A 124 -31.61 17.71 -15.65
CA ALA A 124 -32.75 18.11 -14.82
C ALA A 124 -33.03 19.62 -14.95
N SER A 125 -31.98 20.44 -14.99
CA SER A 125 -32.09 21.89 -15.23
C SER A 125 -32.75 22.18 -16.59
N HIS A 126 -32.31 21.50 -17.65
CA HIS A 126 -32.90 21.65 -18.99
C HIS A 126 -34.35 21.16 -19.09
N ARG A 127 -34.78 20.19 -18.28
CA ARG A 127 -36.18 19.71 -18.29
C ARG A 127 -37.16 20.71 -17.67
N ASN A 128 -36.71 21.61 -16.79
CA ASN A 128 -37.58 22.51 -16.04
C ASN A 128 -37.61 23.97 -16.55
N THR A 129 -36.91 24.29 -17.63
CA THR A 129 -36.97 25.63 -18.26
C THR A 129 -38.15 25.75 -19.24
N GLY A 130 -39.35 25.44 -18.78
CA GLY A 130 -40.58 25.72 -19.53
C GLY A 130 -41.14 27.09 -19.16
N VAL A 131 -41.96 27.66 -20.04
CA VAL A 131 -42.83 28.80 -19.71
C VAL A 131 -44.29 28.36 -19.80
N VAL A 132 -45.12 28.87 -18.91
CA VAL A 132 -46.58 28.76 -18.98
C VAL A 132 -47.12 30.12 -19.38
N TYR A 133 -48.08 30.16 -20.30
CA TYR A 133 -48.74 31.41 -20.67
C TYR A 133 -50.06 31.56 -19.94
N VAL A 134 -50.27 32.68 -19.25
CA VAL A 134 -51.51 32.97 -18.53
C VAL A 134 -52.23 34.12 -19.20
N ALA A 135 -53.50 33.90 -19.54
CA ALA A 135 -54.36 34.89 -20.17
C ALA A 135 -55.79 34.83 -19.59
N GLY A 136 -56.56 35.90 -19.82
CA GLY A 136 -57.97 35.95 -19.41
C GLY A 136 -58.37 37.32 -18.89
N PRO A 137 -59.66 37.69 -19.00
CA PRO A 137 -60.17 38.98 -18.55
C PRO A 137 -60.12 39.15 -17.02
N ALA A 138 -60.14 38.04 -16.26
CA ALA A 138 -60.07 38.06 -14.81
C ALA A 138 -58.65 38.21 -14.24
N VAL A 139 -57.61 38.10 -15.07
CA VAL A 139 -56.21 38.13 -14.63
C VAL A 139 -55.65 39.55 -14.73
N ALA A 140 -55.15 40.09 -13.62
CA ALA A 140 -54.60 41.45 -13.59
C ALA A 140 -53.29 41.60 -14.38
N ARG A 141 -52.50 40.52 -14.49
CA ARG A 141 -51.21 40.49 -15.20
C ARG A 141 -51.13 39.29 -16.15
N PRO A 142 -51.66 39.36 -17.37
CA PRO A 142 -51.45 38.32 -18.37
C PRO A 142 -50.00 38.33 -18.85
N GLY A 143 -49.41 37.15 -19.10
CA GLY A 143 -48.02 37.04 -19.52
C GLY A 143 -47.43 35.64 -19.42
N THR A 144 -46.13 35.54 -19.66
CA THR A 144 -45.36 34.30 -19.52
C THR A 144 -44.79 34.17 -18.11
N TYR A 145 -44.97 32.99 -17.53
CA TYR A 145 -44.47 32.64 -16.21
C TYR A 145 -43.49 31.48 -16.33
N ALA A 146 -42.28 31.67 -15.80
CA ALA A 146 -41.25 30.63 -15.83
C ALA A 146 -41.60 29.50 -14.85
N LEU A 147 -41.46 28.25 -15.29
CA LEU A 147 -41.49 27.11 -14.38
C LEU A 147 -40.26 27.15 -13.45
N PRO A 148 -40.44 26.88 -12.14
CA PRO A 148 -39.34 26.85 -11.19
C PRO A 148 -38.45 25.64 -11.49
N ALA A 149 -37.13 25.83 -11.40
CA ALA A 149 -36.15 24.76 -11.64
C ALA A 149 -36.28 23.58 -10.66
N THR A 150 -36.90 23.80 -9.49
CA THR A 150 -37.16 22.77 -8.48
C THR A 150 -38.59 22.89 -7.95
N GLY A 151 -39.32 21.77 -7.94
CA GLY A 151 -40.71 21.69 -7.49
C GLY A 151 -41.73 21.79 -8.62
N ASN A 152 -42.96 21.32 -8.35
CA ASN A 152 -44.06 21.39 -9.30
C ASN A 152 -44.65 22.81 -9.32
N LEU A 153 -44.82 23.41 -10.50
CA LEU A 153 -45.60 24.64 -10.65
C LEU A 153 -47.07 24.27 -10.69
N THR A 154 -47.81 24.61 -9.64
CA THR A 154 -49.25 24.33 -9.57
C THR A 154 -50.07 25.49 -10.10
N LEU A 155 -51.29 25.21 -10.56
CA LEU A 155 -52.21 26.20 -11.11
C LEU A 155 -52.43 27.36 -10.12
N ARG A 156 -52.72 27.06 -8.85
CA ARG A 156 -52.93 28.08 -7.81
C ARG A 156 -51.73 29.00 -7.67
N ARG A 157 -50.51 28.45 -7.68
CA ARG A 157 -49.28 29.23 -7.50
C ARG A 157 -49.05 30.22 -8.65
N VAL A 158 -49.40 29.83 -9.88
CA VAL A 158 -49.33 30.71 -11.05
C VAL A 158 -50.40 31.79 -11.01
N LEU A 159 -51.64 31.45 -10.65
CA LEU A 159 -52.74 32.41 -10.55
C LEU A 159 -52.49 33.46 -9.46
N ILE A 160 -51.89 33.07 -8.33
CA ILE A 160 -51.42 33.99 -7.29
C ILE A 160 -50.36 34.94 -7.86
N ALA A 161 -49.36 34.43 -8.59
CA ALA A 161 -48.33 35.25 -9.21
C ALA A 161 -48.88 36.19 -10.30
N ALA A 162 -49.98 35.80 -10.96
CA ALA A 162 -50.72 36.60 -11.92
C ALA A 162 -51.72 37.58 -11.27
N SER A 163 -51.74 37.63 -9.94
CA SER A 163 -52.56 38.55 -9.13
C SER A 163 -54.06 38.41 -9.41
N LEU A 164 -54.55 37.16 -9.44
CA LEU A 164 -55.99 36.88 -9.47
C LEU A 164 -56.64 37.29 -8.13
N GLU A 165 -57.58 38.24 -8.16
CA GLU A 165 -58.17 38.83 -6.93
C GLU A 165 -59.12 37.87 -6.18
N ARG A 166 -59.73 36.91 -6.88
CA ARG A 166 -60.64 35.90 -6.30
C ARG A 166 -60.29 34.52 -6.83
N LEU A 167 -59.68 33.69 -5.98
CA LEU A 167 -59.27 32.32 -6.31
C LEU A 167 -60.37 31.29 -6.05
N ASP A 168 -61.50 31.70 -5.49
CA ASP A 168 -62.53 30.78 -4.96
C ASP A 168 -63.77 30.68 -5.87
N GLU A 169 -63.83 31.49 -6.92
CA GLU A 169 -64.96 31.55 -7.86
C GLU A 169 -64.42 31.73 -9.29
N GLY A 170 -64.50 30.68 -10.11
CA GLY A 170 -64.15 30.77 -11.53
C GLY A 170 -63.79 29.42 -12.15
N ILE A 171 -63.92 29.32 -13.47
CA ILE A 171 -63.48 28.14 -14.24
C ILE A 171 -62.22 28.52 -15.01
N CYS A 172 -61.17 27.76 -14.79
CA CYS A 172 -59.93 27.90 -15.54
C CYS A 172 -59.85 26.80 -16.62
N THR A 173 -59.43 27.18 -17.82
CA THR A 173 -59.10 26.22 -18.87
C THR A 173 -57.58 26.13 -19.01
N ILE A 174 -57.03 24.93 -18.89
CA ILE A 174 -55.63 24.63 -19.24
C ILE A 174 -55.64 23.96 -20.62
N GLN A 175 -54.93 24.57 -21.58
CA GLN A 175 -54.69 23.99 -22.89
C GLN A 175 -53.29 23.41 -22.94
N ARG A 176 -53.21 22.10 -23.20
CA ARG A 176 -51.98 21.31 -23.28
C ARG A 176 -51.92 20.61 -24.64
N GLY A 177 -51.26 21.25 -25.60
CA GLY A 177 -51.34 20.84 -27.01
C GLY A 177 -52.79 20.86 -27.50
N ASP A 178 -53.30 19.69 -27.89
CA ASP A 178 -54.69 19.51 -28.36
C ASP A 178 -55.69 19.18 -27.24
N GLN A 179 -55.21 18.99 -26.01
CA GLN A 179 -56.08 18.69 -24.87
C GLN A 179 -56.51 19.96 -24.15
N ARG A 180 -57.79 20.02 -23.80
CA ARG A 180 -58.39 21.09 -23.01
C ARG A 180 -58.90 20.50 -21.71
N ILE A 181 -58.37 20.99 -20.59
CA ILE A 181 -58.75 20.56 -19.24
C ILE A 181 -59.43 21.75 -18.58
N GLU A 182 -60.65 21.55 -18.10
CA GLU A 182 -61.36 22.55 -17.31
C GLU A 182 -61.19 22.23 -15.83
N VAL A 183 -60.83 23.24 -15.05
CA VAL A 183 -60.51 23.12 -13.63
C VAL A 183 -61.33 24.16 -12.89
N ASP A 184 -62.10 23.71 -11.91
CA ASP A 184 -62.84 24.58 -11.00
C ASP A 184 -61.89 25.16 -9.95
N LEU A 185 -61.76 26.48 -9.91
CA LEU A 185 -60.86 27.17 -8.97
C LEU A 185 -61.33 27.06 -7.50
N GLY A 186 -62.63 26.82 -7.29
CA GLY A 186 -63.20 26.56 -5.96
C GLY A 186 -62.95 25.14 -5.45
N GLY A 187 -62.43 24.23 -6.29
CA GLY A 187 -62.17 22.84 -5.94
C GLY A 187 -60.83 22.62 -5.21
N ASP A 188 -60.67 21.42 -4.64
CA ASP A 188 -59.41 20.96 -4.02
C ASP A 188 -58.37 20.49 -5.07
N GLU A 189 -58.73 20.51 -6.36
CA GLU A 189 -57.84 20.12 -7.44
C GLU A 189 -56.83 21.25 -7.76
N ASP A 190 -55.54 20.98 -7.56
CA ASP A 190 -54.45 21.89 -7.96
C ASP A 190 -53.52 21.19 -8.96
N PRO A 191 -53.89 21.16 -10.26
CA PRO A 191 -53.14 20.41 -11.26
C PRO A 191 -51.74 21.01 -11.47
N VAL A 192 -50.77 20.13 -11.70
CA VAL A 192 -49.41 20.52 -12.06
C VAL A 192 -49.38 20.97 -13.51
N LEU A 193 -48.89 22.19 -13.71
CA LEU A 193 -48.69 22.79 -15.02
C LEU A 193 -47.41 22.23 -15.65
N LEU A 194 -47.48 21.93 -16.94
CA LEU A 194 -46.35 21.48 -17.75
C LEU A 194 -45.80 22.65 -18.58
N PRO A 195 -44.55 22.54 -19.08
CA PRO A 195 -44.03 23.45 -20.08
C PRO A 195 -45.00 23.63 -21.25
N GLU A 196 -45.19 24.87 -21.69
CA GLU A 196 -46.05 25.27 -22.83
C GLU A 196 -47.57 25.17 -22.59
N ASP A 197 -48.00 24.86 -21.35
CA ASP A 197 -49.42 24.97 -21.00
C ASP A 197 -49.91 26.42 -21.16
N VAL A 198 -51.10 26.60 -21.74
CA VAL A 198 -51.78 27.88 -21.85
C VAL A 198 -52.97 27.89 -20.89
N VAL A 199 -52.91 28.74 -19.88
CA VAL A 199 -53.91 28.88 -18.83
C VAL A 199 -54.80 30.06 -19.16
N THR A 200 -56.08 29.80 -19.42
CA THR A 200 -57.10 30.83 -19.69
C THR A 200 -58.12 30.86 -18.57
N VAL A 201 -58.19 31.98 -17.84
CA VAL A 201 -59.19 32.20 -16.78
C VAL A 201 -60.39 32.94 -17.38
N ARG A 202 -61.60 32.42 -17.14
CA ARG A 202 -62.85 33.04 -17.61
C ARG A 202 -63.62 33.70 -16.48
#